data_AF-A0A498GDZ7-F1
#
_entry.id   AF-A0A498GDZ7-F1
#
_cell.length_a   1.000
_cell.length_b   1.000
_cell.length_c   1.000
_cell.angle_alpha   90.00
_cell.angle_beta   90.00
_cell.angle_gamma   90.00
#
_symmetry.space_group_name_H-M   'P 1'
#
loop_
_entity.id
_entity.type
_entity.pdbx_description
1 polymer ?
#
loop_
_entity_poly.entity_id
_entity_poly.type
_entity_poly.pdbx_seq_one_letter_code
_entity_poly.pdbx_strand_id
1 'polypeptide(L)'
;MTDLTLGTFGDGDSADNDLDPDAASIARCATACRAPDRDDGSWAAPDEDWGLTTQRPVSSINTSAGRATKQQTRWVVGGDVGDYVEQYATGDLLQIPNTYGDFSSVDTRVTFIDGLADSYGYGIDAQALEKALRVLTSGGRYTASRYTAIPCGKQPWILTGPEGTLLCSCMPVERPENPYTRKLRTPETTLQIEEQNQTVLTGAAEFAHLLSDVLGVDIESVEHATVRGQTQHSFIDGEDKFPIKASDLAQLHGLTSDPSVIQGTVSRGVQPPNGGDPISVEWDGPDHPVGYLDEGDVIAGYEFAWEQPEESLEDVAVVREYRITRNYSRWTVDYHTHRLASVVP
;
A
#
# COMPACT_ATOMS: atom_id res chain seq x y z
N MET A 1 17.35 -30.75 44.62
CA MET A 1 16.11 -30.75 45.42
C MET A 1 16.08 -29.44 46.17
N THR A 2 15.36 -28.47 45.63
CA THR A 2 15.11 -27.17 46.24
C THR A 2 13.65 -26.86 45.95
N ASP A 3 12.83 -26.98 46.99
CA ASP A 3 11.40 -26.64 47.00
C ASP A 3 11.23 -25.15 46.72
N LEU A 4 10.52 -24.84 45.62
CA LEU A 4 9.94 -23.53 45.38
C LEU A 4 8.49 -23.60 45.86
N THR A 5 8.26 -23.07 47.06
CA THR A 5 6.94 -22.84 47.62
C THR A 5 6.15 -21.89 46.71
N LEU A 6 5.11 -22.42 46.08
CA LEU A 6 4.05 -21.64 45.43
C LEU A 6 3.47 -20.64 46.44
N GLY A 7 3.65 -19.35 46.15
CA GLY A 7 2.97 -18.28 46.87
C GLY A 7 1.47 -18.38 46.64
N THR A 8 0.74 -18.41 47.73
CA THR A 8 -0.71 -18.47 47.87
C THR A 8 -1.42 -17.31 47.17
N PHE A 9 -2.52 -17.62 46.47
CA PHE A 9 -3.54 -16.66 46.05
C PHE A 9 -4.16 -16.02 47.30
N GLY A 10 -3.93 -14.72 47.49
CA GLY A 10 -4.60 -13.92 48.51
C GLY A 10 -5.92 -13.39 47.99
N ASP A 11 -7.02 -13.80 48.62
CA ASP A 11 -8.28 -13.07 48.60
C ASP A 11 -8.08 -11.72 49.34
N GLY A 12 -8.40 -10.60 48.70
CA GLY A 12 -8.46 -9.31 49.38
C GLY A 12 -8.34 -8.09 48.48
N ASP A 13 -9.50 -7.51 48.15
CA ASP A 13 -9.73 -6.13 47.68
C ASP A 13 -8.57 -5.18 47.97
N SER A 14 -7.74 -4.91 46.95
CA SER A 14 -6.89 -3.73 46.95
C SER A 14 -6.37 -3.43 45.53
N ALA A 15 -7.12 -2.57 44.83
CA ALA A 15 -6.61 -1.68 43.79
C ALA A 15 -5.80 -2.33 42.65
N ASP A 16 -6.43 -3.22 41.89
CA ASP A 16 -5.94 -3.49 40.53
C ASP A 16 -6.43 -2.34 39.63
N ASN A 17 -5.48 -1.46 39.31
CA ASN A 17 -5.61 -0.42 38.30
C ASN A 17 -6.23 -0.98 37.01
N ASP A 18 -6.97 -0.12 36.30
CA ASP A 18 -7.33 -0.24 34.88
C ASP A 18 -6.18 -0.82 34.05
N LEU A 19 -6.11 -2.15 33.96
CA LEU A 19 -5.28 -2.87 33.02
C LEU A 19 -6.25 -3.46 32.01
N ASP A 20 -6.89 -2.60 31.21
CA ASP A 20 -7.45 -3.07 29.95
C ASP A 20 -6.25 -3.48 29.08
N PRO A 21 -6.01 -4.78 28.88
CA PRO A 21 -4.83 -5.22 28.14
C PRO A 21 -4.91 -4.71 26.71
N ASP A 22 -3.80 -4.17 26.21
CA ASP A 22 -3.73 -3.72 24.82
C ASP A 22 -3.91 -4.90 23.83
N ALA A 23 -4.26 -4.56 22.59
CA ALA A 23 -4.57 -5.57 21.57
C ALA A 23 -3.43 -6.57 21.35
N ALA A 24 -2.18 -6.10 21.35
CA ALA A 24 -0.99 -6.93 21.17
C ALA A 24 -0.82 -7.92 22.34
N SER A 25 -1.02 -7.47 23.57
CA SER A 25 -0.94 -8.33 24.76
C SER A 25 -2.00 -9.44 24.73
N ILE A 26 -3.22 -9.12 24.29
CA ILE A 26 -4.28 -10.13 24.08
C ILE A 26 -3.87 -11.11 22.97
N ALA A 27 -3.32 -10.60 21.87
CA ALA A 27 -2.93 -11.39 20.71
C ALA A 27 -1.76 -12.34 20.98
N ARG A 28 -0.79 -11.95 21.83
CA ARG A 28 0.27 -12.85 22.30
C ARG A 28 -0.26 -14.01 23.14
N CYS A 29 -1.46 -13.89 23.70
CA CYS A 29 -2.17 -14.95 24.42
C CYS A 29 -3.16 -15.73 23.51
N ALA A 30 -3.16 -15.48 22.20
CA ALA A 30 -4.09 -16.11 21.28
C ALA A 30 -3.91 -17.63 21.24
N THR A 31 -5.03 -18.36 21.29
CA THR A 31 -5.02 -19.82 21.18
C THR A 31 -4.79 -20.22 19.72
N ALA A 32 -3.58 -20.64 19.37
CA ALA A 32 -3.27 -21.28 18.10
C ALA A 32 -3.38 -22.80 18.27
N CYS A 33 -4.49 -23.38 17.82
CA CYS A 33 -4.77 -24.81 17.93
C CYS A 33 -5.17 -25.36 16.56
N ARG A 34 -5.14 -26.69 16.41
CA ARG A 34 -5.65 -27.33 15.20
C ARG A 34 -7.15 -27.08 15.07
N ALA A 35 -7.60 -26.75 13.86
CA ALA A 35 -9.02 -26.56 13.60
C ALA A 35 -9.80 -27.85 13.95
N PRO A 36 -10.88 -27.75 14.74
CA PRO A 36 -11.64 -28.93 15.15
C PRO A 36 -12.32 -29.56 13.92
N ASP A 37 -12.32 -30.89 13.88
CA ASP A 37 -13.10 -31.63 12.88
C ASP A 37 -14.59 -31.35 13.14
N ARG A 38 -15.33 -31.00 12.08
CA ARG A 38 -16.76 -30.72 12.14
C ARG A 38 -17.53 -31.71 11.30
N ASP A 39 -18.72 -32.07 11.78
CA ASP A 39 -19.56 -33.11 11.19
C ASP A 39 -19.93 -32.88 9.71
N ASP A 40 -19.69 -31.70 9.15
CA ASP A 40 -19.90 -31.39 7.71
C ASP A 40 -18.79 -30.53 7.08
N GLY A 41 -17.66 -30.33 7.77
CA GLY A 41 -16.63 -29.36 7.39
C GLY A 41 -15.23 -29.94 7.38
N SER A 42 -14.68 -30.21 6.20
CA SER A 42 -13.25 -30.49 6.03
C SER A 42 -12.46 -29.18 5.96
N TRP A 43 -11.27 -29.19 6.56
CA TRP A 43 -10.31 -28.10 6.48
C TRP A 43 -9.30 -28.38 5.37
N ALA A 44 -8.94 -27.34 4.63
CA ALA A 44 -7.91 -27.41 3.61
C ALA A 44 -6.53 -27.60 4.26
N ALA A 45 -5.54 -27.91 3.43
CA ALA A 45 -4.15 -27.88 3.88
C ALA A 45 -3.83 -26.49 4.46
N PRO A 46 -2.97 -26.42 5.50
CA PRO A 46 -2.47 -25.15 6.01
C PRO A 46 -1.82 -24.33 4.89
N ASP A 47 -2.02 -23.02 4.96
CA ASP A 47 -1.53 -22.01 4.04
C ASP A 47 -0.93 -20.86 4.85
N GLU A 48 0.13 -20.25 4.34
CA GLU A 48 0.81 -19.14 5.01
C GLU A 48 0.39 -17.81 4.40
N ASP A 49 -0.06 -16.89 5.24
CA ASP A 49 -0.53 -15.58 4.80
C ASP A 49 -0.26 -14.57 5.92
N TRP A 50 0.39 -13.46 5.59
CA TRP A 50 0.83 -12.41 6.54
C TRP A 50 1.62 -12.91 7.77
N GLY A 51 2.47 -13.93 7.61
CA GLY A 51 3.25 -14.50 8.71
C GLY A 51 2.45 -15.41 9.66
N LEU A 52 1.18 -15.68 9.35
CA LEU A 52 0.35 -16.64 10.05
C LEU A 52 0.13 -17.90 9.21
N THR A 53 0.14 -19.05 9.87
CA THR A 53 -0.28 -20.31 9.26
C THR A 53 -1.76 -20.51 9.52
N THR A 54 -2.58 -20.56 8.46
CA THR A 54 -4.03 -20.67 8.57
C THR A 54 -4.60 -21.86 7.80
N GLN A 55 -5.74 -22.37 8.25
CA GLN A 55 -6.53 -23.38 7.55
C GLN A 55 -7.87 -22.79 7.12
N ARG A 56 -8.17 -22.89 5.83
CA ARG A 56 -9.46 -22.47 5.27
C ARG A 56 -10.43 -23.65 5.24
N PRO A 57 -11.73 -23.47 5.43
CA PRO A 57 -12.67 -24.57 5.23
C PRO A 57 -12.75 -24.89 3.72
N VAL A 58 -12.80 -26.19 3.38
CA VAL A 58 -12.84 -26.68 1.99
C VAL A 58 -14.14 -26.27 1.30
N SER A 59 -15.22 -26.09 2.05
CA SER A 59 -16.51 -25.59 1.61
C SER A 59 -16.95 -24.47 2.55
N SER A 60 -17.95 -23.68 2.14
CA SER A 60 -18.51 -22.67 3.03
C SER A 60 -19.24 -23.35 4.20
N ILE A 61 -19.09 -22.82 5.41
CA ILE A 61 -19.69 -23.36 6.63
C ILE A 61 -21.11 -22.80 6.79
N ASN A 62 -22.09 -23.68 6.98
CA ASN A 62 -23.45 -23.27 7.30
C ASN A 62 -23.53 -22.92 8.79
N THR A 63 -23.98 -21.71 9.08
CA THR A 63 -24.28 -21.26 10.44
C THR A 63 -25.72 -20.77 10.48
N SER A 64 -26.31 -20.63 11.68
CA SER A 64 -27.63 -20.02 11.80
C SER A 64 -27.66 -18.52 11.45
N ALA A 65 -26.48 -17.86 11.35
CA ALA A 65 -26.32 -16.49 10.85
C ALA A 65 -26.16 -16.44 9.31
N GLY A 66 -26.36 -17.58 8.63
CA GLY A 66 -26.12 -17.75 7.21
C GLY A 66 -24.77 -18.42 6.91
N ARG A 67 -24.35 -18.34 5.65
CA ARG A 67 -23.22 -19.09 5.12
C ARG A 67 -21.92 -18.30 5.26
N ALA A 68 -20.96 -18.82 6.02
CA ALA A 68 -19.61 -18.27 6.12
C ALA A 68 -18.76 -18.81 4.97
N THR A 69 -18.30 -17.94 4.07
CA THR A 69 -17.54 -18.37 2.88
C THR A 69 -16.11 -18.77 3.24
N LYS A 70 -15.45 -19.54 2.35
CA LYS A 70 -14.11 -20.09 2.60
C LYS A 70 -13.04 -19.03 2.92
N GLN A 71 -13.21 -17.82 2.38
CA GLN A 71 -12.27 -16.71 2.56
C GLN A 71 -12.64 -15.83 3.76
N GLN A 72 -13.87 -15.92 4.26
CA GLN A 72 -14.37 -15.07 5.33
C GLN A 72 -13.76 -15.41 6.69
N THR A 73 -13.58 -16.71 6.99
CA THR A 73 -13.08 -17.18 8.28
C THR A 73 -11.99 -18.23 8.05
N ARG A 74 -10.78 -17.98 8.53
CA ARG A 74 -9.64 -18.90 8.43
C ARG A 74 -9.13 -19.21 9.82
N TRP A 75 -8.92 -20.49 10.12
CA TRP A 75 -8.46 -20.91 11.43
C TRP A 75 -6.96 -20.71 11.55
N VAL A 76 -6.49 -20.04 12.60
CA VAL A 76 -5.05 -19.85 12.84
C VAL A 76 -4.51 -21.09 13.55
N VAL A 77 -3.58 -21.78 12.90
CA VAL A 77 -2.94 -23.02 13.41
C VAL A 77 -1.48 -22.83 13.77
N GLY A 78 -0.88 -21.69 13.43
CA GLY A 78 0.53 -21.36 13.70
C GLY A 78 0.88 -19.93 13.30
N GLY A 79 2.12 -19.53 13.57
CA GLY A 79 2.62 -18.16 13.40
C GLY A 79 2.44 -17.30 14.65
N ASP A 80 3.05 -16.10 14.65
CA ASP A 80 2.99 -15.17 15.78
C ASP A 80 1.82 -14.19 15.59
N VAL A 81 0.73 -14.45 16.31
CA VAL A 81 -0.46 -13.58 16.30
C VAL A 81 -0.19 -12.24 16.98
N GLY A 82 0.74 -12.20 17.93
CA GLY A 82 1.19 -10.98 18.58
C GLY A 82 1.87 -10.04 17.60
N ASP A 83 2.87 -10.54 16.88
CA ASP A 83 3.60 -9.77 15.85
C ASP A 83 2.64 -9.27 14.76
N TYR A 84 1.72 -10.12 14.32
CA TYR A 84 0.69 -9.74 13.34
C TYR A 84 -0.17 -8.55 13.85
N VAL A 85 -0.62 -8.64 15.09
CA VAL A 85 -1.45 -7.59 15.70
C VAL A 85 -0.63 -6.33 15.97
N GLU A 86 0.62 -6.42 16.39
CA GLU A 86 1.50 -5.25 16.52
C GLU A 86 1.70 -4.51 15.20
N GLN A 87 1.82 -5.26 14.10
CA GLN A 87 2.05 -4.68 12.79
C GLN A 87 0.78 -4.05 12.19
N TYR A 88 -0.39 -4.66 12.39
CA TYR A 88 -1.58 -4.31 11.63
C TYR A 88 -2.78 -3.83 12.46
N ALA A 89 -2.79 -3.99 13.78
CA ALA A 89 -3.94 -3.57 14.58
C ALA A 89 -4.17 -2.07 14.50
N THR A 90 -5.45 -1.70 14.41
CA THR A 90 -5.85 -0.29 14.33
C THR A 90 -7.01 -0.01 15.25
N GLY A 91 -6.94 1.13 15.94
CA GLY A 91 -8.02 1.63 16.80
C GLY A 91 -8.39 0.70 17.96
N ASP A 92 -9.57 0.94 18.52
CA ASP A 92 -10.02 0.23 19.72
C ASP A 92 -10.53 -1.18 19.40
N LEU A 93 -10.51 -2.05 20.40
CA LEU A 93 -11.10 -3.39 20.32
C LEU A 93 -12.59 -3.30 19.99
N LEU A 94 -13.08 -4.22 19.15
CA LEU A 94 -14.49 -4.23 18.81
C LEU A 94 -15.27 -4.95 19.91
N GLN A 95 -16.21 -4.26 20.54
CA GLN A 95 -17.04 -4.84 21.59
C GLN A 95 -17.95 -5.94 21.02
N ILE A 96 -17.86 -7.12 21.62
CA ILE A 96 -18.69 -8.27 21.26
C ILE A 96 -19.90 -8.31 22.18
N PRO A 97 -21.14 -8.36 21.66
CA PRO A 97 -22.31 -8.52 22.50
C PRO A 97 -22.34 -9.88 23.21
N ASN A 98 -22.89 -9.91 24.42
CA ASN A 98 -22.98 -11.13 25.24
C ASN A 98 -23.88 -12.21 24.64
N THR A 99 -24.82 -11.84 23.78
CA THR A 99 -25.76 -12.80 23.17
C THR A 99 -25.93 -12.57 21.67
N TYR A 100 -26.31 -13.63 20.96
CA TYR A 100 -26.60 -13.58 19.52
C TYR A 100 -27.74 -12.62 19.15
N GLY A 101 -28.69 -12.37 20.04
CA GLY A 101 -29.81 -11.45 19.79
C GLY A 101 -29.39 -9.98 19.73
N ASP A 102 -28.21 -9.66 20.26
CA ASP A 102 -27.73 -8.30 20.44
C ASP A 102 -26.74 -7.87 19.33
N PHE A 103 -26.46 -8.73 18.33
CA PHE A 103 -25.55 -8.35 17.23
C PHE A 103 -26.06 -7.19 16.39
N SER A 104 -27.37 -6.98 16.33
CA SER A 104 -27.95 -5.82 15.65
C SER A 104 -27.53 -4.48 16.25
N SER A 105 -27.00 -4.46 17.49
CA SER A 105 -26.46 -3.25 18.11
C SER A 105 -24.96 -3.03 17.84
N VAL A 106 -24.31 -3.91 17.07
CA VAL A 106 -22.90 -3.73 16.68
C VAL A 106 -22.85 -2.76 15.51
N ASP A 107 -22.25 -1.60 15.75
CA ASP A 107 -22.01 -0.62 14.70
C ASP A 107 -21.05 -1.18 13.64
N THR A 108 -21.40 -0.99 12.36
CA THR A 108 -20.54 -1.35 11.25
C THR A 108 -19.26 -0.52 11.28
N ARG A 109 -18.11 -1.20 11.37
CA ARG A 109 -16.80 -0.57 11.33
C ARG A 109 -16.21 -0.68 9.93
N VAL A 110 -16.20 0.43 9.21
CA VAL A 110 -15.53 0.53 7.91
C VAL A 110 -14.02 0.65 8.12
N THR A 111 -13.24 -0.24 7.52
CA THR A 111 -11.79 -0.28 7.68
C THR A 111 -11.06 0.34 6.50
N PHE A 112 -11.57 0.18 5.28
CA PHE A 112 -11.10 0.89 4.10
C PHE A 112 -12.20 1.06 3.06
N ILE A 113 -12.03 2.08 2.22
CA ILE A 113 -12.90 2.35 1.08
C ILE A 113 -12.13 1.97 -0.17
N ASP A 114 -12.77 1.20 -1.05
CA ASP A 114 -12.27 0.88 -2.38
C ASP A 114 -13.20 1.53 -3.40
N GLY A 115 -12.66 2.41 -4.24
CA GLY A 115 -13.42 3.12 -5.26
C GLY A 115 -13.97 2.22 -6.38
N LEU A 116 -13.55 0.95 -6.42
CA LEU A 116 -14.04 -0.06 -7.36
C LEU A 116 -15.13 -0.97 -6.77
N ALA A 117 -15.46 -0.83 -5.49
CA ALA A 117 -16.48 -1.65 -4.85
C ALA A 117 -17.90 -1.16 -5.17
N ASP A 118 -18.81 -2.09 -5.45
CA ASP A 118 -20.24 -1.81 -5.56
C ASP A 118 -20.87 -1.42 -4.20
N SER A 119 -20.14 -1.62 -3.10
CA SER A 119 -20.51 -1.26 -1.73
C SER A 119 -19.78 0.00 -1.24
N TYR A 120 -20.25 0.61 -0.15
CA TYR A 120 -19.60 1.79 0.44
C TYR A 120 -18.12 1.57 0.80
N GLY A 121 -17.75 0.38 1.26
CA GLY A 121 -16.37 0.00 1.52
C GLY A 121 -16.25 -1.41 2.05
N TYR A 122 -15.11 -1.73 2.64
CA TYR A 122 -14.87 -3.00 3.31
C TYR A 122 -14.68 -2.77 4.81
N GLY A 123 -15.16 -3.72 5.61
CA GLY A 123 -15.11 -3.58 7.05
C GLY A 123 -15.61 -4.79 7.82
N ILE A 124 -16.02 -4.53 9.06
CA ILE A 124 -16.54 -5.50 10.02
C ILE A 124 -17.97 -5.07 10.36
N ASP A 125 -18.95 -5.86 9.95
CA ASP A 125 -20.35 -5.68 10.33
C ASP A 125 -20.79 -6.76 11.34
N ALA A 126 -21.98 -6.57 11.90
CA ALA A 126 -22.61 -7.50 12.82
C ALA A 126 -22.67 -8.94 12.26
N GLN A 127 -22.97 -9.09 10.97
CA GLN A 127 -23.09 -10.42 10.36
C GLN A 127 -21.74 -11.12 10.21
N ALA A 128 -20.68 -10.40 9.86
CA ALA A 128 -19.33 -10.94 9.76
C ALA A 128 -18.84 -11.41 11.14
N LEU A 129 -19.08 -10.59 12.18
CA LEU A 129 -18.75 -10.94 13.55
C LEU A 129 -19.53 -12.17 14.03
N GLU A 130 -20.85 -12.22 13.77
CA GLU A 130 -21.70 -13.34 14.20
C GLU A 130 -21.28 -14.65 13.51
N LYS A 131 -21.05 -14.62 12.19
CA LYS A 131 -20.58 -15.78 11.42
C LYS A 131 -19.24 -16.28 11.95
N ALA A 132 -18.28 -15.38 12.19
CA ALA A 132 -16.98 -15.73 12.75
C ALA A 132 -17.10 -16.39 14.12
N LEU A 133 -17.89 -15.83 15.04
CA LEU A 133 -18.11 -16.41 16.37
C LEU A 133 -18.78 -17.78 16.31
N ARG A 134 -19.74 -17.99 15.41
CA ARG A 134 -20.35 -19.31 15.20
C ARG A 134 -19.37 -20.31 14.60
N VAL A 135 -18.50 -19.85 13.71
CA VAL A 135 -17.39 -20.66 13.18
C VAL A 135 -16.34 -20.93 14.26
N LEU A 136 -16.21 -20.13 15.30
CA LEU A 136 -15.25 -20.36 16.37
C LEU A 136 -15.83 -21.29 17.46
N THR A 137 -17.08 -21.07 17.84
CA THR A 137 -17.78 -21.78 18.94
C THR A 137 -18.57 -23.02 18.49
N SER A 138 -18.53 -23.38 17.21
CA SER A 138 -19.38 -24.42 16.62
C SER A 138 -20.88 -24.15 16.81
N GLY A 139 -21.28 -22.88 16.87
CA GLY A 139 -22.65 -22.45 17.12
C GLY A 139 -23.11 -22.59 18.58
N GLY A 140 -22.19 -22.94 19.49
CA GLY A 140 -22.42 -23.01 20.92
C GLY A 140 -22.72 -21.65 21.56
N ARG A 141 -23.12 -21.70 22.84
CA ARG A 141 -23.20 -20.51 23.67
C ARG A 141 -21.80 -20.03 24.01
N TYR A 142 -21.63 -18.72 24.05
CA TYR A 142 -20.38 -18.08 24.41
C TYR A 142 -20.65 -16.99 25.46
N THR A 143 -19.59 -16.50 26.09
CA THR A 143 -19.63 -15.32 26.97
C THR A 143 -18.67 -14.31 26.38
N ALA A 144 -19.13 -13.08 26.11
CA ALA A 144 -18.32 -12.11 25.37
C ALA A 144 -16.99 -11.79 26.05
N SER A 145 -16.94 -11.81 27.38
CA SER A 145 -15.70 -11.59 28.15
C SER A 145 -14.58 -12.60 27.87
N ARG A 146 -14.86 -13.68 27.14
CA ARG A 146 -13.88 -14.70 26.75
C ARG A 146 -13.38 -14.53 25.31
N TYR A 147 -13.96 -13.64 24.53
CA TYR A 147 -13.59 -13.48 23.12
C TYR A 147 -13.27 -12.03 22.83
N THR A 148 -12.25 -11.84 21.99
CA THR A 148 -11.81 -10.50 21.60
C THR A 148 -11.74 -10.42 20.09
N ALA A 149 -12.36 -9.37 19.54
CA ALA A 149 -12.26 -9.00 18.13
C ALA A 149 -11.31 -7.81 18.00
N ILE A 150 -10.21 -8.02 17.27
CA ILE A 150 -9.11 -7.07 17.08
C ILE A 150 -9.11 -6.62 15.61
N PRO A 151 -9.49 -5.36 15.33
CA PRO A 151 -9.48 -4.84 13.96
C PRO A 151 -8.06 -4.57 13.46
N CYS A 152 -7.75 -4.98 12.23
CA CYS A 152 -6.40 -4.90 11.64
C CYS A 152 -6.32 -4.00 10.39
N GLY A 153 -7.09 -2.90 10.36
CA GLY A 153 -7.05 -1.95 9.27
C GLY A 153 -7.48 -2.58 7.94
N LYS A 154 -6.64 -2.48 6.91
CA LYS A 154 -6.93 -3.07 5.59
C LYS A 154 -6.77 -4.59 5.57
N GLN A 155 -6.05 -5.13 6.55
CA GLN A 155 -5.76 -6.53 6.68
C GLN A 155 -6.90 -7.26 7.42
N PRO A 156 -6.96 -8.60 7.31
CA PRO A 156 -7.96 -9.40 8.03
C PRO A 156 -7.91 -9.17 9.55
N TRP A 157 -9.07 -9.03 10.18
CA TRP A 157 -9.17 -8.84 11.63
C TRP A 157 -9.06 -10.17 12.38
N ILE A 158 -8.66 -10.12 13.65
CA ILE A 158 -8.51 -11.30 14.49
C ILE A 158 -9.72 -11.47 15.40
N LEU A 159 -10.24 -12.69 15.48
CA LEU A 159 -11.14 -13.11 16.54
C LEU A 159 -10.45 -14.20 17.36
N THR A 160 -10.18 -13.96 18.63
CA THR A 160 -9.48 -14.92 19.50
C THR A 160 -10.26 -15.21 20.79
N GLY A 161 -10.10 -16.43 21.32
CA GLY A 161 -10.65 -16.85 22.60
C GLY A 161 -10.27 -18.29 22.95
N PRO A 162 -10.96 -18.90 23.95
CA PRO A 162 -10.62 -20.23 24.47
C PRO A 162 -10.68 -21.36 23.44
N GLU A 163 -11.60 -21.29 22.48
CA GLU A 163 -11.80 -22.36 21.50
C GLU A 163 -10.78 -22.29 20.35
N GLY A 164 -10.10 -21.17 20.18
CA GLY A 164 -9.16 -20.95 19.08
C GLY A 164 -9.10 -19.51 18.62
N THR A 165 -8.43 -19.31 17.49
CA THR A 165 -8.23 -18.01 16.86
C THR A 165 -8.58 -18.07 15.38
N LEU A 166 -9.33 -17.08 14.90
CA LEU A 166 -9.67 -16.91 13.50
C LEU A 166 -9.03 -15.65 12.93
N LEU A 167 -8.57 -15.76 11.69
CA LEU A 167 -8.22 -14.68 10.79
C LEU A 167 -9.40 -14.41 9.85
N CYS A 168 -10.03 -13.25 10.00
CA CYS A 168 -11.31 -12.92 9.40
C CYS A 168 -11.16 -11.80 8.36
N SER A 169 -11.57 -12.06 7.12
CA SER A 169 -11.44 -11.06 6.06
C SER A 169 -12.43 -9.91 6.26
N CYS A 170 -12.04 -8.70 5.85
CA CYS A 170 -12.98 -7.59 5.73
C CYS A 170 -14.01 -7.89 4.64
N MET A 171 -15.27 -7.56 4.90
CA MET A 171 -16.39 -7.84 4.00
C MET A 171 -16.94 -6.55 3.40
N PRO A 172 -17.55 -6.57 2.21
CA PRO A 172 -18.32 -5.44 1.69
C PRO A 172 -19.34 -4.99 2.73
N VAL A 173 -19.37 -3.69 3.01
CA VAL A 173 -20.30 -3.09 3.97
C VAL A 173 -21.01 -1.90 3.34
N GLU A 174 -22.28 -1.76 3.71
CA GLU A 174 -23.10 -0.61 3.34
C GLU A 174 -22.72 0.63 4.16
N ARG A 175 -23.08 1.80 3.66
CA ARG A 175 -22.86 3.06 4.36
C ARG A 175 -23.65 3.07 5.68
N PRO A 176 -23.02 3.30 6.84
CA PRO A 176 -23.74 3.43 8.10
C PRO A 176 -24.73 4.60 8.06
N GLU A 177 -25.93 4.42 8.63
CA GLU A 177 -27.00 5.44 8.57
C GLU A 177 -26.68 6.72 9.37
N ASN A 178 -25.74 6.68 10.31
CA ASN A 178 -25.27 7.85 11.08
C ASN A 178 -23.82 7.65 11.58
N PRO A 179 -22.78 7.89 10.77
CA PRO A 179 -21.42 7.70 11.22
C PRO A 179 -21.04 8.78 12.25
N TYR A 180 -20.47 8.36 13.39
CA TYR A 180 -19.58 9.24 14.15
C TYR A 180 -18.40 9.57 13.22
N THR A 181 -18.43 10.77 12.63
CA THR A 181 -17.36 11.25 11.77
C THR A 181 -16.16 11.58 12.65
N ARG A 182 -15.25 10.61 12.84
CA ARG A 182 -13.90 10.93 13.28
C ARG A 182 -13.29 11.77 12.16
N LYS A 183 -12.89 13.01 12.45
CA LYS A 183 -12.13 13.82 11.49
C LYS A 183 -10.93 12.99 11.05
N LEU A 184 -10.95 12.55 9.80
CA LEU A 184 -9.78 12.05 9.12
C LEU A 184 -8.74 13.18 9.21
N ARG A 185 -7.70 12.98 10.02
CA ARG A 185 -6.46 13.70 9.81
C ARG A 185 -5.83 13.03 8.61
N THR A 186 -6.27 13.44 7.42
CA THR A 186 -5.43 13.31 6.24
C THR A 186 -4.09 13.93 6.61
N PRO A 187 -2.94 13.26 6.38
CA PRO A 187 -1.67 13.97 6.42
C PRO A 187 -1.85 15.25 5.60
N GLU A 188 -1.37 16.39 6.09
CA GLU A 188 -1.46 17.69 5.41
C GLU A 188 -0.66 17.73 4.09
N THR A 189 -0.34 16.57 3.50
CA THR A 189 -0.07 16.46 2.09
C THR A 189 -1.39 16.63 1.36
N THR A 190 -1.62 17.87 0.90
CA THR A 190 -2.61 18.22 -0.11
C THR A 190 -2.78 17.05 -1.08
N LEU A 191 -4.01 16.57 -1.23
CA LEU A 191 -4.36 15.60 -2.28
C LEU A 191 -4.02 16.29 -3.60
N GLN A 192 -2.80 16.07 -4.10
CA GLN A 192 -2.34 16.65 -5.35
C GLN A 192 -3.03 15.85 -6.43
N ILE A 193 -4.12 16.43 -6.92
CA ILE A 193 -4.70 16.04 -8.19
C ILE A 193 -3.54 16.02 -9.20
N GLU A 194 -3.31 14.91 -9.91
CA GLU A 194 -2.08 14.71 -10.71
C GLU A 194 -1.87 15.84 -11.73
N GLU A 195 -2.94 16.33 -12.36
CA GLU A 195 -2.92 17.46 -13.28
C GLU A 195 -2.64 18.82 -12.61
N GLN A 196 -2.76 18.91 -11.28
CA GLN A 196 -2.43 20.11 -10.48
C GLN A 196 -1.08 19.96 -9.75
N ASN A 197 -0.37 18.85 -9.95
CA ASN A 197 0.96 18.67 -9.40
C ASN A 197 1.93 19.65 -10.09
N GLN A 198 2.64 20.45 -9.29
CA GLN A 198 3.57 21.46 -9.80
C GLN A 198 4.67 20.87 -10.68
N THR A 199 5.13 19.65 -10.38
CA THR A 199 6.10 18.90 -11.18
C THR A 199 5.53 18.62 -12.58
N VAL A 200 4.29 18.13 -12.65
CA VAL A 200 3.59 17.86 -13.92
C VAL A 200 3.33 19.15 -14.69
N LEU A 201 2.88 20.22 -14.02
CA LEU A 201 2.64 21.52 -14.66
C LEU A 201 3.92 22.16 -15.22
N THR A 202 5.04 22.03 -14.51
CA THR A 202 6.34 22.54 -14.96
C THR A 202 6.82 21.73 -16.17
N GLY A 203 6.76 20.39 -16.08
CA GLY A 203 7.11 19.54 -17.22
C GLY A 203 6.18 19.73 -18.44
N ALA A 204 4.90 20.03 -18.21
CA ALA A 204 3.96 20.40 -19.27
C ALA A 204 4.36 21.69 -20.00
N ALA A 205 4.86 22.69 -19.27
CA ALA A 205 5.36 23.93 -19.85
C ALA A 205 6.64 23.69 -20.67
N GLU A 206 7.57 22.87 -20.18
CA GLU A 206 8.78 22.50 -20.92
C GLU A 206 8.45 21.72 -22.19
N PHE A 207 7.53 20.75 -22.10
CA PHE A 207 7.05 20.01 -23.27
C PHE A 207 6.42 20.93 -24.32
N ALA A 208 5.57 21.87 -23.88
CA ALA A 208 4.96 22.86 -24.76
C ALA A 208 6.00 23.77 -25.43
N HIS A 209 7.02 24.21 -24.67
CA HIS A 209 8.12 25.01 -25.19
C HIS A 209 8.92 24.25 -26.26
N LEU A 210 9.27 22.99 -26.00
CA LEU A 210 10.00 22.15 -26.96
C LEU A 210 9.19 21.86 -28.23
N LEU A 211 7.87 21.62 -28.12
CA LEU A 211 7.00 21.49 -29.30
C LEU A 211 6.97 22.78 -30.12
N SER A 212 6.89 23.94 -29.48
CA SER A 212 6.82 25.22 -30.17
C SER A 212 8.15 25.62 -30.82
N ASP A 213 9.25 25.52 -30.07
CA ASP A 213 10.57 25.96 -30.51
C ASP A 213 11.18 25.03 -31.57
N VAL A 214 11.04 23.72 -31.40
CA VAL A 214 11.69 22.73 -32.27
C VAL A 214 10.80 22.32 -33.43
N LEU A 215 9.51 22.08 -33.16
CA LEU A 215 8.57 21.55 -34.15
C LEU A 215 7.66 22.63 -34.75
N GLY A 216 7.72 23.87 -34.26
CA GLY A 216 6.92 24.98 -34.76
C GLY A 216 5.43 24.86 -34.46
N VAL A 217 5.06 24.11 -33.41
CA VAL A 217 3.67 23.88 -33.00
C VAL A 217 3.14 25.08 -32.22
N ASP A 218 1.95 25.58 -32.57
CA ASP A 218 1.28 26.67 -31.85
C ASP A 218 0.18 26.10 -30.95
N ILE A 219 0.48 25.96 -29.66
CA ILE A 219 -0.43 25.29 -28.73
C ILE A 219 -1.54 26.25 -28.33
N GLU A 220 -2.75 25.98 -28.82
CA GLU A 220 -3.94 26.77 -28.53
C GLU A 220 -4.56 26.40 -27.18
N SER A 221 -4.54 25.12 -26.81
CA SER A 221 -5.14 24.63 -25.56
C SER A 221 -4.56 23.30 -25.09
N VAL A 222 -4.79 22.98 -23.81
CA VAL A 222 -4.38 21.72 -23.19
C VAL A 222 -5.59 21.09 -22.50
N GLU A 223 -5.93 19.88 -22.91
CA GLU A 223 -6.98 19.05 -22.30
C GLU A 223 -6.33 17.93 -21.46
N HIS A 224 -7.05 17.41 -20.46
CA HIS A 224 -6.64 16.22 -19.72
C HIS A 224 -7.78 15.21 -19.63
N ALA A 225 -7.44 13.93 -19.64
CA ALA A 225 -8.38 12.84 -19.46
C ALA A 225 -7.71 11.65 -18.75
N THR A 226 -8.50 10.88 -18.01
CA THR A 226 -8.04 9.61 -17.45
C THR A 226 -8.25 8.50 -18.48
N VAL A 227 -7.15 7.89 -18.94
CA VAL A 227 -7.17 6.79 -19.92
C VAL A 227 -6.54 5.56 -19.27
N ARG A 228 -7.34 4.48 -19.11
CA ARG A 228 -6.90 3.22 -18.47
C ARG A 228 -6.28 3.42 -17.08
N GLY A 229 -6.84 4.33 -16.29
CA GLY A 229 -6.37 4.62 -14.92
C GLY A 229 -5.11 5.50 -14.85
N GLN A 230 -4.64 6.07 -15.96
CA GLN A 230 -3.53 7.01 -16.00
C GLN A 230 -4.00 8.38 -16.50
N THR A 231 -3.49 9.46 -15.89
CA THR A 231 -3.76 10.83 -16.34
C THR A 231 -2.96 11.14 -17.60
N GLN A 232 -3.65 11.57 -18.65
CA GLN A 232 -3.06 11.92 -19.94
C GLN A 232 -3.41 13.37 -20.30
N HIS A 233 -2.39 14.14 -20.67
CA HIS A 233 -2.53 15.50 -21.19
C HIS A 233 -2.51 15.45 -22.73
N SER A 234 -3.31 16.28 -23.38
CA SER A 234 -3.34 16.46 -24.82
C SER A 234 -3.17 17.94 -25.14
N PHE A 235 -2.04 18.29 -25.74
CA PHE A 235 -1.78 19.64 -26.26
C PHE A 235 -2.36 19.73 -27.66
N ILE A 236 -3.05 20.82 -27.98
CA ILE A 236 -3.85 20.96 -29.21
C ILE A 236 -3.33 22.15 -30.02
N ASP A 237 -3.06 21.90 -31.30
CA ASP A 237 -2.75 22.90 -32.34
C ASP A 237 -3.72 22.65 -33.50
N GLY A 238 -4.76 23.48 -33.62
CA GLY A 238 -5.84 23.29 -34.58
C GLY A 238 -6.53 21.92 -34.45
N GLU A 239 -6.34 21.04 -35.44
CA GLU A 239 -6.88 19.66 -35.45
C GLU A 239 -5.89 18.63 -34.90
N ASP A 240 -4.62 18.99 -34.75
CA ASP A 240 -3.56 18.10 -34.30
C ASP A 240 -3.55 18.00 -32.77
N LYS A 241 -3.37 16.76 -32.28
CA LYS A 241 -3.28 16.47 -30.84
C LYS A 241 -1.96 15.80 -30.52
N PHE A 242 -1.33 16.27 -29.45
CA PHE A 242 -0.04 15.79 -28.95
C PHE A 242 -0.24 15.20 -27.55
N PRO A 243 -0.63 13.91 -27.44
CA PRO A 243 -1.00 13.34 -26.16
C PRO A 243 0.20 12.68 -25.44
N ILE A 244 0.35 12.94 -24.14
CA ILE A 244 1.48 12.52 -23.28
C ILE A 244 1.01 12.21 -21.84
N LYS A 245 1.66 11.28 -21.12
CA LYS A 245 1.26 10.96 -19.72
C LYS A 245 1.71 12.03 -18.75
N ALA A 246 0.97 12.18 -17.66
CA ALA A 246 1.42 12.97 -16.51
C ALA A 246 2.75 12.46 -15.92
N SER A 247 2.97 11.14 -15.91
CA SER A 247 4.26 10.54 -15.46
C SER A 247 5.43 10.94 -16.34
N ASP A 248 5.21 11.06 -17.65
CA ASP A 248 6.25 11.39 -18.62
C ASP A 248 6.54 12.89 -18.55
N LEU A 249 5.51 13.73 -18.40
CA LEU A 249 5.67 15.15 -18.09
C LEU A 249 6.42 15.37 -16.77
N ALA A 250 6.14 14.58 -15.74
CA ALA A 250 6.86 14.68 -14.48
C ALA A 250 8.35 14.38 -14.61
N GLN A 251 8.78 13.54 -15.57
CA GLN A 251 10.20 13.29 -15.84
C GLN A 251 10.92 14.48 -16.47
N LEU A 252 10.20 15.36 -17.18
CA LEU A 252 10.77 16.59 -17.72
C LEU A 252 11.06 17.63 -16.64
N HIS A 253 10.47 17.47 -15.45
CA HIS A 253 10.68 18.39 -14.35
C HIS A 253 12.11 18.30 -13.81
N GLY A 254 12.78 19.45 -13.73
CA GLY A 254 14.09 19.55 -13.07
C GLY A 254 15.26 19.05 -13.91
N LEU A 255 15.03 18.66 -15.17
CA LEU A 255 16.10 18.39 -16.12
C LEU A 255 16.92 19.66 -16.36
N THR A 256 18.24 19.51 -16.47
CA THR A 256 19.09 20.65 -16.86
C THR A 256 19.13 20.77 -18.38
N SER A 257 18.99 21.98 -18.88
CA SER A 257 19.26 22.32 -20.28
C SER A 257 20.71 22.75 -20.52
N ASP A 258 21.45 23.04 -19.45
CA ASP A 258 22.86 23.39 -19.49
C ASP A 258 23.73 22.20 -19.03
N PRO A 259 24.47 21.55 -19.94
CA PRO A 259 25.37 20.45 -19.60
C PRO A 259 26.48 20.84 -18.61
N SER A 260 26.88 22.12 -18.59
CA SER A 260 27.97 22.59 -17.74
C SER A 260 27.65 22.44 -16.24
N VAL A 261 26.37 22.40 -15.87
CA VAL A 261 25.90 22.13 -14.51
C VAL A 261 26.29 20.71 -14.07
N ILE A 262 26.10 19.72 -14.96
CA ILE A 262 26.51 18.34 -14.69
C ILE A 262 28.02 18.23 -14.72
N GLN A 263 28.70 18.81 -15.72
CA GLN A 263 30.17 18.80 -15.81
C GLN A 263 30.82 19.42 -14.57
N GLY A 264 30.27 20.51 -14.05
CA GLY A 264 30.72 21.15 -12.82
C GLY A 264 30.50 20.31 -11.57
N THR A 265 29.44 19.49 -11.54
CA THR A 265 29.14 18.56 -10.44
C THR A 265 30.09 17.37 -10.50
N VAL A 266 30.23 16.78 -11.68
CA VAL A 266 31.06 15.61 -11.96
C VAL A 266 32.55 15.89 -11.72
N SER A 267 33.06 17.05 -12.17
CA SER A 267 34.47 17.45 -12.00
C SER A 267 34.89 17.72 -10.55
N ARG A 268 33.93 17.97 -9.65
CA ARG A 268 34.20 18.15 -8.21
C ARG A 268 34.30 16.83 -7.45
N GLY A 269 34.08 15.71 -8.15
CA GLY A 269 33.96 14.38 -7.58
C GLY A 269 32.51 14.08 -7.20
N VAL A 270 32.06 12.89 -7.54
CA VAL A 270 30.69 12.42 -7.24
C VAL A 270 30.72 11.47 -6.05
N GLN A 271 29.77 11.66 -5.15
CA GLN A 271 29.63 10.86 -3.93
C GLN A 271 28.87 9.57 -4.23
N PRO A 272 29.44 8.38 -3.97
CA PRO A 272 28.70 7.13 -4.08
C PRO A 272 27.56 7.05 -3.06
N PRO A 273 26.41 6.47 -3.42
CA PRO A 273 25.22 6.39 -2.55
C PRO A 273 25.48 5.60 -1.26
N ASN A 274 26.40 4.63 -1.27
CA ASN A 274 26.75 3.82 -0.11
C ASN A 274 27.76 4.47 0.86
N GLY A 275 28.15 5.74 0.63
CA GLY A 275 28.96 6.50 1.59
C GLY A 275 30.48 6.27 1.53
N GLY A 276 31.02 5.91 0.37
CA GLY A 276 32.47 5.81 0.11
C GLY A 276 33.18 7.15 -0.14
N ASP A 277 34.46 7.13 -0.50
CA ASP A 277 35.17 8.36 -0.90
C ASP A 277 34.61 8.90 -2.24
N PRO A 278 34.54 10.23 -2.43
CA PRO A 278 34.16 10.81 -3.71
C PRO A 278 35.06 10.30 -4.84
N ILE A 279 34.44 9.85 -5.94
CA ILE A 279 35.17 9.39 -7.12
C ILE A 279 35.27 10.53 -8.13
N SER A 280 36.44 10.68 -8.74
CA SER A 280 36.62 11.61 -9.86
C SER A 280 36.09 10.96 -11.12
N VAL A 281 35.06 11.56 -11.70
CA VAL A 281 34.54 11.16 -13.02
C VAL A 281 34.58 12.36 -13.95
N GLU A 282 34.64 12.11 -15.25
CA GLU A 282 34.64 13.14 -16.28
C GLU A 282 33.53 12.82 -17.28
N TRP A 283 32.88 13.86 -17.79
CA TRP A 283 31.89 13.75 -18.84
C TRP A 283 32.15 14.87 -19.85
N ASP A 284 32.48 14.49 -21.08
CA ASP A 284 32.83 15.42 -22.16
C ASP A 284 31.65 16.30 -22.61
N GLY A 285 30.43 15.95 -22.19
CA GLY A 285 29.19 16.60 -22.56
C GLY A 285 28.34 15.73 -23.49
N PRO A 286 27.13 16.19 -23.83
CA PRO A 286 26.22 15.47 -24.69
C PRO A 286 26.60 15.66 -26.16
N ASP A 287 26.22 14.70 -27.00
CA ASP A 287 26.44 14.79 -28.45
C ASP A 287 25.56 15.89 -29.09
N HIS A 288 24.37 16.10 -28.53
CA HIS A 288 23.37 17.05 -29.04
C HIS A 288 22.84 17.94 -27.90
N PRO A 289 22.63 19.25 -28.12
CA PRO A 289 22.05 20.16 -27.13
C PRO A 289 20.54 19.97 -26.96
N VAL A 290 19.96 20.46 -25.86
CA VAL A 290 18.50 20.52 -25.67
C VAL A 290 17.86 21.33 -26.80
N GLY A 291 16.71 20.83 -27.28
CA GLY A 291 16.01 21.39 -28.43
C GLY A 291 16.54 20.90 -29.78
N TYR A 292 17.57 20.05 -29.81
CA TYR A 292 18.01 19.41 -31.04
C TYR A 292 17.06 18.28 -31.44
N LEU A 293 16.79 18.14 -32.74
CA LEU A 293 16.01 17.05 -33.31
C LEU A 293 16.97 15.98 -33.84
N ASP A 294 17.09 14.86 -33.13
CA ASP A 294 17.93 13.72 -33.48
C ASP A 294 17.06 12.53 -33.92
N GLU A 295 17.18 12.12 -35.18
CA GLU A 295 16.41 10.99 -35.76
C GLU A 295 14.87 11.00 -35.54
N GLY A 296 14.30 12.17 -35.24
CA GLY A 296 12.86 12.35 -34.97
C GLY A 296 12.51 12.50 -33.49
N ASP A 297 13.49 12.37 -32.61
CA ASP A 297 13.38 12.61 -31.17
C ASP A 297 13.89 14.02 -30.82
N VAL A 298 13.23 14.68 -29.88
CA VAL A 298 13.66 16.00 -29.39
C VAL A 298 14.44 15.81 -28.09
N ILE A 299 15.69 16.29 -28.04
CA ILE A 299 16.48 16.28 -26.81
C ILE A 299 15.85 17.24 -25.81
N ALA A 300 15.44 16.72 -24.66
CA ALA A 300 14.63 17.43 -23.69
C ALA A 300 15.42 17.91 -22.46
N GLY A 301 16.55 17.27 -22.15
CA GLY A 301 17.39 17.66 -21.03
C GLY A 301 18.30 16.55 -20.53
N TYR A 302 19.10 16.87 -19.53
CA TYR A 302 20.06 15.94 -18.93
C TYR A 302 19.87 15.84 -17.42
N GLU A 303 20.26 14.70 -16.87
CA GLU A 303 20.28 14.45 -15.43
C GLU A 303 21.51 13.60 -15.07
N PHE A 304 22.18 13.93 -13.97
CA PHE A 304 23.13 13.00 -13.35
C PHE A 304 22.39 12.08 -12.37
N ALA A 305 22.61 10.78 -12.49
CA ALA A 305 21.97 9.79 -11.62
C ALA A 305 22.95 8.67 -11.23
N TRP A 306 22.60 7.96 -10.15
CA TRP A 306 23.17 6.67 -9.82
C TRP A 306 22.17 5.58 -10.19
N GLU A 307 22.62 4.59 -10.96
CA GLU A 307 21.82 3.44 -11.36
C GLU A 307 22.41 2.15 -10.80
N GLN A 308 21.54 1.28 -10.27
CA GLN A 308 21.89 -0.07 -9.88
C GLN A 308 21.17 -1.06 -10.81
N PRO A 309 21.86 -1.64 -11.82
CA PRO A 309 21.25 -2.64 -12.70
C PRO A 309 20.74 -3.85 -11.92
N GLU A 310 19.59 -4.43 -12.32
CA GLU A 310 18.90 -5.52 -11.58
C GLU A 310 19.77 -6.78 -11.32
N GLU A 311 20.84 -6.98 -12.08
CA GLU A 311 21.79 -8.09 -11.93
C GLU A 311 23.22 -7.65 -11.53
N SER A 312 23.37 -6.40 -11.08
CA SER A 312 24.67 -5.81 -10.72
C SER A 312 24.71 -5.45 -9.24
N LEU A 313 25.80 -5.85 -8.59
CA LEU A 313 26.14 -5.35 -7.26
C LEU A 313 26.78 -3.95 -7.32
N GLU A 314 27.10 -3.46 -8.51
CA GLU A 314 27.74 -2.17 -8.72
C GLU A 314 26.72 -1.04 -8.83
N ASP A 315 27.00 0.06 -8.14
CA ASP A 315 26.37 1.35 -8.39
C ASP A 315 27.09 2.03 -9.55
N VAL A 316 26.35 2.42 -10.57
CA VAL A 316 26.89 3.05 -11.79
C VAL A 316 26.53 4.53 -11.79
N ALA A 317 27.54 5.38 -11.81
CA ALA A 317 27.37 6.81 -12.05
C ALA A 317 27.06 7.02 -13.53
N VAL A 318 25.95 7.68 -13.83
CA VAL A 318 25.47 7.89 -15.19
C VAL A 318 25.02 9.31 -15.43
N VAL A 319 25.06 9.72 -16.70
CA VAL A 319 24.30 10.87 -17.19
C VAL A 319 23.18 10.34 -18.08
N ARG A 320 21.94 10.71 -17.76
CA ARG A 320 20.77 10.41 -18.57
C ARG A 320 20.51 11.58 -19.51
N GLU A 321 20.44 11.29 -20.79
CA GLU A 321 19.93 12.20 -21.80
C GLU A 321 18.46 11.86 -22.06
N TYR A 322 17.55 12.76 -21.70
CA TYR A 322 16.13 12.59 -21.88
C TYR A 322 15.71 13.05 -23.26
N ARG A 323 14.87 12.24 -23.91
CA ARG A 323 14.38 12.43 -25.27
C ARG A 323 12.87 12.35 -25.29
N ILE A 324 12.25 13.29 -25.99
CA ILE A 324 10.83 13.25 -26.32
C ILE A 324 10.68 12.51 -27.64
N THR A 325 10.05 11.33 -27.56
CA THR A 325 9.90 10.43 -28.70
C THR A 325 8.43 10.34 -29.11
N ARG A 326 8.20 10.35 -30.43
CA ARG A 326 6.86 10.13 -30.99
C ARG A 326 6.66 8.66 -31.36
N ASN A 327 5.91 7.95 -30.54
CA ASN A 327 5.51 6.57 -30.76
C ASN A 327 4.07 6.51 -31.31
N TYR A 328 3.95 6.29 -32.63
CA TYR A 328 2.68 6.30 -33.36
C TYR A 328 1.88 7.61 -33.15
N SER A 329 0.83 7.55 -32.34
CA SER A 329 -0.08 8.66 -31.99
C SER A 329 0.15 9.22 -30.59
N ARG A 330 1.24 8.83 -29.91
CA ARG A 330 1.55 9.24 -28.53
C ARG A 330 2.98 9.74 -28.41
N TRP A 331 3.17 10.74 -27.55
CA TRP A 331 4.47 11.21 -27.13
C TRP A 331 4.87 10.56 -25.81
N THR A 332 6.11 10.10 -25.73
CA THR A 332 6.74 9.53 -24.52
C THR A 332 8.02 10.27 -24.21
N VAL A 333 8.44 10.19 -22.96
CA VAL A 333 9.76 10.67 -22.51
C VAL A 333 10.54 9.44 -22.13
N ASP A 334 11.62 9.21 -22.87
CA ASP A 334 12.55 8.11 -22.68
C ASP A 334 13.95 8.70 -22.41
N TYR A 335 14.90 7.89 -21.96
CA TYR A 335 16.26 8.37 -21.75
C TYR A 335 17.33 7.40 -22.26
N HIS A 336 18.44 7.96 -22.72
CA HIS A 336 19.66 7.24 -23.02
C HIS A 336 20.68 7.43 -21.90
N THR A 337 21.34 6.35 -21.50
CA THR A 337 22.28 6.37 -20.37
C THR A 337 23.72 6.40 -20.85
N HIS A 338 24.44 7.47 -20.53
CA HIS A 338 25.89 7.57 -20.67
C HIS A 338 26.55 7.11 -19.36
N ARG A 339 27.18 5.94 -19.37
CA ARG A 339 27.88 5.41 -18.19
C ARG A 339 29.21 6.16 -17.99
N LEU A 340 29.43 6.67 -16.78
CA LEU A 340 30.66 7.37 -16.43
C LEU A 340 31.63 6.46 -15.65
N ALA A 341 31.16 5.84 -14.57
CA ALA A 341 31.96 4.96 -13.73
C ALA A 341 31.08 3.97 -12.97
N SER A 342 31.65 2.87 -12.50
CA SER A 342 30.99 1.94 -11.58
C SER A 342 31.77 1.79 -10.29
N VAL A 343 31.04 1.58 -9.20
CA VAL A 343 31.57 1.40 -7.85
C VAL A 343 30.96 0.14 -7.27
N VAL A 344 31.83 -0.75 -6.77
CA VAL A 344 31.41 -1.91 -5.97
C VAL A 344 31.28 -1.44 -4.52
N PRO A 345 30.19 -1.81 -3.81
CA PRO A 345 29.99 -1.50 -2.39
C PRO A 345 31.17 -1.88 -1.47
#